data_AF-A0A7C2HAM4-F1
#
_entry.id   AF-A0A7C2HAM4-F1
#
_cell.length_a   1.000
_cell.length_b   1.000
_cell.length_c   1.000
_cell.angle_alpha   90.00
_cell.angle_beta   90.00
_cell.angle_gamma   90.00
#
_symmetry.space_group_name_H-M   'P 1'
#
loop_
_entity.id
_entity.type
_entity.pdbx_description
1 polymer ?
#
loop_
_entity_poly.entity_id
_entity_poly.type
_entity_poly.pdbx_seq_one_letter_code
_entity_poly.pdbx_strand_id
1 'polypeptide(L)' 'MTVLDAVVDMLKATQQQGKWADGQRFFVQVRAYLGSQIFIRLFNMDTGVTCDRIYDLATGQVVAEQERATR' A
#
# COMPACT_ATOMS: atom_id res chain seq x y z
N MET A 1 -6.56 0.95 -14.57
CA MET A 1 -5.63 1.52 -13.57
C MET A 1 -4.23 1.00 -13.87
N THR A 2 -3.18 1.80 -13.66
CA THR A 2 -1.78 1.34 -13.78
C THR A 2 -1.18 0.98 -12.42
N VAL A 3 -0.03 0.30 -12.40
CA VAL A 3 0.73 0.05 -11.16
C VAL A 3 1.10 1.36 -10.45
N LEU A 4 1.49 2.38 -11.22
CA LEU A 4 1.82 3.70 -10.68
C LEU A 4 0.60 4.33 -9.99
N ASP A 5 -0.58 4.25 -10.61
CA ASP A 5 -1.83 4.78 -10.02
C ASP A 5 -2.12 4.10 -8.69
N ALA A 6 -1.91 2.79 -8.59
CA ALA A 6 -2.16 2.03 -7.37
C ALA A 6 -1.15 2.35 -6.26
N VAL A 7 0.12 2.57 -6.60
CA VAL A 7 1.12 3.07 -5.64
C VAL A 7 0.70 4.45 -5.14
N VAL A 8 0.33 5.37 -6.04
CA VAL A 8 -0.11 6.72 -5.66
C VAL A 8 -1.37 6.69 -4.79
N ASP A 9 -2.34 5.84 -5.12
CA ASP A 9 -3.54 5.62 -4.30
C ASP A 9 -3.17 5.13 -2.90
N MET A 10 -2.29 4.13 -2.79
CA MET A 10 -1.86 3.60 -1.49
C MET A 10 -1.22 4.67 -0.62
N LEU A 11 -0.34 5.51 -1.20
CA LEU A 11 0.30 6.62 -0.48
C LEU A 11 -0.74 7.63 0.00
N LYS A 12 -1.66 8.07 -0.88
CA LYS A 12 -2.71 9.03 -0.55
C LYS A 12 -3.63 8.51 0.53
N ALA A 13 -4.09 7.27 0.42
CA ALA A 13 -4.98 6.67 1.40
C ALA A 13 -4.30 6.53 2.77
N THR A 14 -3.02 6.15 2.80
CA THR A 14 -2.24 6.05 4.04
C THR A 14 -2.07 7.41 4.71
N GLN A 15 -1.79 8.46 3.92
CA GLN A 15 -1.73 9.83 4.40
C GLN A 15 -3.08 10.31 4.96
N GLN A 16 -4.18 10.09 4.22
CA GLN A 16 -5.54 10.50 4.61
C GLN A 16 -6.04 9.77 5.87
N GLN A 17 -5.58 8.55 6.10
CA GLN A 17 -5.87 7.79 7.32
C GLN A 17 -5.06 8.29 8.54
N GLY A 18 -4.20 9.30 8.39
CA GLY A 18 -3.38 9.82 9.49
C GLY A 18 -2.27 8.86 9.94
N LYS A 19 -1.95 7.84 9.12
CA LYS A 19 -0.89 6.86 9.42
C LYS A 19 0.51 7.36 9.08
N TRP A 20 0.59 8.56 8.50
CA TRP A 20 1.83 9.27 8.18
C TRP A 20 1.99 10.48 9.09
N ALA A 21 3.07 10.51 9.85
CA ALA A 21 3.53 11.71 10.55
C ALA A 21 4.71 12.35 9.80
N ASP A 22 4.90 13.64 10.02
CA ASP A 22 6.02 14.37 9.41
C ASP A 22 7.37 13.77 9.82
N GLY A 23 8.31 13.71 8.87
CA GLY A 23 9.64 13.11 9.06
C GLY A 23 9.68 11.57 9.09
N GLN A 24 8.55 10.86 9.04
CA GLN A 24 8.55 9.39 8.96
C GLN A 24 9.00 8.90 7.58
N ARG A 25 9.65 7.74 7.58
CA ARG A 25 10.20 7.09 6.39
C ARG A 25 9.39 5.84 6.05
N PHE A 26 9.08 5.71 4.78
CA PHE A 26 8.28 4.61 4.26
C PHE A 26 8.99 3.92 3.10
N PHE A 27 8.84 2.60 3.07
CA PHE A 27 9.22 1.78 1.93
C PHE A 27 7.95 1.25 1.26
N VAL A 28 7.81 1.48 -0.04
CA VAL A 28 6.73 0.90 -0.84
C VAL A 28 7.28 -0.16 -1.79
N GLN A 29 6.65 -1.32 -1.78
CA GLN A 29 7.05 -2.47 -2.58
C GLN A 29 5.85 -3.01 -3.35
N VAL A 30 5.99 -3.13 -4.67
CA VAL A 30 5.13 -4.00 -5.48
C VAL A 30 5.65 -5.43 -5.31
N ARG A 31 4.91 -6.27 -4.58
CA ARG A 31 5.32 -7.62 -4.18
C ARG A 31 5.07 -8.66 -5.26
N ALA A 32 3.96 -8.53 -5.99
CA ALA A 32 3.57 -9.44 -7.04
C ALA A 32 2.63 -8.76 -8.03
N TYR A 33 2.63 -9.27 -9.26
CA TYR A 33 1.70 -8.93 -10.33
C TYR A 33 1.17 -10.25 -10.90
N LEU A 34 -0.12 -10.53 -10.67
CA LEU A 34 -0.76 -11.81 -11.02
C LEU A 34 -2.08 -11.53 -11.76
N GLY A 35 -2.10 -11.76 -13.07
CA GLY A 35 -3.29 -11.47 -13.88
C GLY A 35 -3.57 -9.97 -13.92
N SER A 36 -4.77 -9.54 -13.48
CA SER A 36 -5.09 -8.12 -13.30
C SER A 36 -4.75 -7.61 -11.89
N GLN A 37 -4.32 -8.47 -10.96
CA GLN A 37 -4.11 -8.09 -9.57
C GLN A 37 -2.66 -7.73 -9.27
N ILE A 38 -2.47 -6.69 -8.47
CA ILE A 38 -1.15 -6.31 -7.95
C ILE A 38 -1.19 -6.23 -6.43
N PHE A 39 -0.10 -6.69 -5.82
CA PHE A 39 0.07 -6.77 -4.38
C PHE A 39 1.07 -5.68 -3.99
N ILE A 40 0.64 -4.68 -3.24
CA ILE A 40 1.50 -3.59 -2.80
C ILE A 40 1.61 -3.63 -1.29
N ARG A 41 2.84 -3.42 -0.80
CA ARG A 41 3.17 -3.26 0.60
C ARG A 41 3.70 -1.86 0.85
N LEU A 42 3.17 -1.20 1.86
CA LEU A 42 3.74 -0.01 2.47
C LEU A 42 4.24 -0.38 3.85
N PHE A 43 5.51 -0.12 4.11
CA PHE A 43 6.16 -0.39 5.38
C PHE A 43 6.63 0.92 6.00
N ASN A 44 6.14 1.24 7.20
CA ASN A 44 6.63 2.34 8.00
C ASN A 44 7.93 1.89 8.70
N MET A 45 9.04 2.51 8.34
CA MET A 45 10.36 2.12 8.86
C MET A 45 10.56 2.53 10.32
N ASP A 46 9.80 3.50 10.81
CA ASP A 46 9.94 4.02 12.16
C ASP A 46 9.05 3.27 13.16
N THR A 47 7.89 2.74 12.73
CA THR A 47 6.97 1.98 13.60
C THR A 47 7.00 0.47 13.34
N GLY A 48 7.58 0.02 12.22
CA GLY A 48 7.52 -1.37 11.78
C GLY A 48 6.13 -1.81 11.27
N VAL A 49 5.16 -0.90 11.23
CA VAL A 49 3.81 -1.22 10.74
C VAL A 49 3.85 -1.45 9.24
N THR A 50 3.18 -2.50 8.82
CA THR A 50 3.08 -2.91 7.42
C THR A 50 1.61 -2.86 7.00
N CYS A 51 1.31 -2.14 5.92
CA CYS A 51 0.01 -2.15 5.26
C CYS A 51 0.18 -2.87 3.92
N ASP A 52 -0.59 -3.93 3.70
CA ASP A 52 -0.65 -4.68 2.45
C ASP A 52 -1.99 -4.41 1.77
N ARG A 53 -1.98 -4.11 0.47
CA ARG A 53 -3.18 -3.97 -0.36
C ARG A 53 -3.09 -4.79 -1.63
N ILE A 54 -4.23 -5.31 -2.06
CA ILE A 54 -4.40 -5.96 -3.36
C ILE A 54 -5.29 -5.05 -4.21
N TYR A 55 -4.79 -4.63 -5.37
CA TYR A 55 -5.54 -3.85 -6.35
C TYR A 55 -5.88 -4.71 -7.55
N ASP A 56 -7.10 -4.60 -8.08
CA ASP A 56 -7.45 -5.12 -9.39
C ASP A 56 -7.35 -3.99 -10.42
N LEU A 57 -6.39 -4.09 -11.33
CA LEU A 57 -6.11 -3.08 -12.34
C LEU A 57 -7.19 -2.95 -13.41
N ALA A 58 -8.00 -4.00 -13.61
CA ALA A 58 -9.10 -3.99 -14.57
C ALA A 58 -10.28 -3.16 -14.06
N THR A 59 -10.59 -3.25 -12.78
CA THR A 59 -11.72 -2.53 -12.15
C THR A 59 -11.28 -1.25 -11.43
N GLY A 60 -9.99 -1.12 -11.10
CA GLY A 60 -9.45 -0.03 -10.29
C GLY A 60 -9.80 -0.13 -8.80
N GLN A 61 -10.30 -1.28 -8.33
CA GLN A 61 -10.75 -1.47 -6.95
C GLN A 61 -9.67 -2.08 -6.06
N VAL A 62 -9.70 -1.72 -4.77
CA VAL A 62 -8.97 -2.44 -3.72
C VAL A 62 -9.76 -3.70 -3.38
N VAL A 63 -9.17 -4.86 -3.64
CA VAL A 63 -9.79 -6.18 -3.40
C VAL A 63 -9.64 -6.60 -1.94
N ALA A 64 -8.51 -6.25 -1.32
CA ALA A 64 -8.23 -6.55 0.08
C ALA A 64 -7.22 -5.57 0.67
N GLU A 65 -7.33 -5.33 1.97
CA GLU A 65 -6.38 -4.54 2.76
C GLU A 65 -6.09 -5.26 4.08
N GLN A 66 -4.83 -5.30 4.48
CA GLN A 66 -4.41 -5.88 5.76
C GLN A 66 -3.31 -5.02 6.38
N GLU A 67 -3.49 -4.68 7.65
CA GLU A 67 -2.46 -4.05 8.47
C GLU A 67 -1.85 -5.08 9.44
N ARG A 68 -0.53 -5.05 9.60
CA ARG A 68 0.21 -5.81 10.61
C ARG A 68 1.24 -4.93 11.31
N ALA A 69 1.21 -4.92 12.63
CA ALA A 69 2.34 -4.42 13.42
C ALA A 69 3.34 -5.56 13.65
N THR A 70 4.64 -5.28 13.52
CA THR A 70 5.67 -6.16 14.07
C THR A 70 5.52 -6.18 15.60
N ARG A 71 5.27 -7.37 16.15
CA ARG A 71 5.32 -7.63 17.60
C ARG A 71 6.74 -7.55 18.11
#